data_AF-W1P4E4-F1
#
_entry.id   AF-W1P4E4-F1
#
_cell.length_a   1.000
_cell.length_b   1.000
_cell.length_c   1.000
_cell.angle_alpha   90.00
_cell.angle_beta   90.00
_cell.angle_gamma   90.00
#
_symmetry.space_group_name_H-M   'P 1'
#
loop_
_entity.id
_entity.type
_entity.pdbx_description
1 polymer ?
#
loop_
_entity_poly.entity_id
_entity_poly.type
_entity_poly.pdbx_seq_one_letter_code
_entity_poly.pdbx_strand_id
1 'polypeptide(L)'
;MPHTFVQSKPLFSHYMKVLETRGMVSTLFTRELQDSMLLSAAFALLECVSLYSSLSKANKSSEPKPPAGFSNLTVSEAERAIAGNLCRCTRYRPITDTCKSFCRDIAETRRCAKIGADQVKVHYHTKGMEPPILSVEEAVERSSFFEIPPFLTPKQVGNVSKGMAEADHKIISSKVETGSQHYFYMETQTALAIPDEVNCVTVYVSCQLDENAQVTIAKLLGIPQHNVRIIMRRLGRSFGGKALRAVQVAAACAIAAHKLRRPVRMYLDRQTDMIITGGRHPMKMIYTVGFKANGKITALHVDCFLDAG
;
A
#
# COMPACT_ATOMS: atom_id res chain seq x y z
N MET A 1 4.46 -27.72 52.30
CA MET A 1 3.84 -28.61 51.29
C MET A 1 3.88 -27.90 49.95
N PRO A 2 4.29 -28.55 48.85
CA PRO A 2 4.36 -27.93 47.52
C PRO A 2 3.02 -28.03 46.79
N HIS A 3 2.64 -26.99 46.03
CA HIS A 3 1.54 -27.07 45.06
C HIS A 3 2.07 -27.18 43.64
N THR A 4 1.82 -28.34 43.03
CA THR A 4 2.27 -28.73 41.70
C THR A 4 1.44 -28.02 40.63
N PHE A 5 2.09 -27.23 39.76
CA PHE A 5 1.44 -26.74 38.54
C PHE A 5 1.49 -27.82 37.46
N VAL A 6 0.32 -28.29 37.03
CA VAL A 6 0.19 -29.32 35.99
C VAL A 6 0.48 -28.73 34.62
N GLN A 7 1.53 -29.22 33.97
CA GLN A 7 1.91 -28.82 32.62
C GLN A 7 1.13 -29.65 31.59
N SER A 8 0.12 -29.06 30.94
CA SER A 8 -0.64 -29.73 29.87
C SER A 8 0.18 -29.81 28.57
N LYS A 9 0.55 -31.05 28.18
CA LYS A 9 1.20 -31.33 26.90
C LYS A 9 0.16 -31.33 25.76
N PRO A 10 0.43 -30.72 24.59
CA PRO A 10 -0.25 -31.07 23.35
C PRO A 10 0.27 -32.42 22.83
N LEU A 11 -0.63 -33.30 22.36
CA LEU A 11 -0.25 -34.60 21.80
C LEU A 11 0.34 -34.50 20.38
N PHE A 12 1.19 -35.48 20.04
CA PHE A 12 1.70 -35.77 18.70
C PHE A 12 0.69 -36.55 17.86
N SER A 13 0.53 -36.20 16.57
CA SER A 13 0.09 -37.06 15.42
C SER A 13 -0.24 -36.16 14.22
N HIS A 14 0.01 -36.44 12.92
CA HIS A 14 0.85 -37.42 12.20
C HIS A 14 1.21 -36.77 10.84
N TYR A 15 2.30 -37.20 10.19
CA TYR A 15 2.75 -36.90 8.82
C TYR A 15 1.95 -35.87 7.97
N MET A 16 2.47 -34.64 7.86
CA MET A 16 2.09 -33.69 6.81
C MET A 16 3.30 -33.38 5.92
N LYS A 17 3.31 -33.88 4.67
CA LYS A 17 4.30 -33.47 3.66
C LYS A 17 3.92 -32.09 3.12
N VAL A 18 4.55 -31.03 3.64
CA VAL A 18 4.44 -29.68 3.11
C VAL A 18 5.33 -29.56 1.86
N LEU A 19 4.73 -29.20 0.72
CA LEU A 19 5.46 -28.99 -0.54
C LEU A 19 5.91 -27.52 -0.64
N GLU A 20 7.20 -27.32 -0.87
CA GLU A 20 7.84 -26.00 -0.97
C GLU A 20 7.79 -25.47 -2.42
N THR A 21 7.52 -24.18 -2.61
CA THR A 21 7.41 -23.54 -3.93
C THR A 21 8.69 -23.62 -4.75
N ARG A 22 9.87 -23.70 -4.12
CA ARG A 22 11.15 -23.93 -4.82
C ARG A 22 11.18 -25.25 -5.59
N GLY A 23 10.54 -26.30 -5.09
CA GLY A 23 10.46 -27.61 -5.76
C GLY A 23 9.36 -27.71 -6.83
N MET A 24 8.39 -26.79 -6.86
CA MET A 24 7.35 -26.77 -7.89
C MET A 24 7.86 -26.21 -9.23
N VAL A 25 8.68 -25.16 -9.20
CA VAL A 25 9.12 -24.44 -10.42
C VAL A 25 10.13 -25.25 -11.24
N SER A 26 11.00 -26.05 -10.59
CA SER A 26 12.08 -26.78 -11.26
C SER A 26 11.69 -28.11 -11.91
N THR A 27 10.54 -28.71 -11.54
CA THR A 27 10.41 -30.18 -11.62
C THR A 27 9.17 -30.69 -12.36
N LEU A 28 8.13 -29.87 -12.59
CA LEU A 28 6.81 -30.37 -12.99
C LEU A 28 6.01 -29.54 -14.01
N PHE A 29 6.53 -28.41 -14.50
CA PHE A 29 5.87 -27.66 -15.59
C PHE A 29 6.43 -28.07 -16.95
N THR A 30 5.55 -28.44 -17.88
CA THR A 30 5.89 -28.57 -19.30
C THR A 30 6.14 -27.18 -19.90
N ARG A 31 7.05 -27.09 -20.90
CA ARG A 31 7.44 -25.82 -21.53
C ARG A 31 6.24 -24.97 -21.97
N GLU A 32 5.23 -25.59 -22.58
CA GLU A 32 4.03 -24.91 -23.10
C GLU A 32 3.22 -24.17 -22.02
N LEU A 33 3.19 -24.70 -20.79
CA LEU A 33 2.58 -24.02 -19.64
C LEU A 33 3.45 -22.86 -19.15
N GLN A 34 4.77 -23.00 -19.14
CA GLN A 34 5.68 -21.89 -18.84
C GLN A 34 5.58 -20.77 -19.89
N ASP A 35 5.47 -21.12 -21.17
CA ASP A 35 5.44 -20.15 -22.28
C ASP A 35 4.10 -19.37 -22.36
N SER A 36 2.96 -20.02 -22.10
CA SER A 36 1.68 -19.30 -21.97
C SER A 36 1.62 -18.39 -20.72
N MET A 37 2.29 -18.79 -19.64
CA MET A 37 2.49 -17.97 -18.45
C MET A 37 3.54 -16.85 -18.65
N LEU A 38 4.42 -16.94 -19.65
CA LEU A 38 5.35 -15.85 -19.97
C LEU A 38 4.69 -14.73 -20.78
N LEU A 39 3.72 -15.05 -21.66
CA LEU A 39 3.03 -14.06 -22.50
C LEU A 39 2.00 -13.18 -21.78
N SER A 40 1.43 -13.63 -20.65
CA SER A 40 0.29 -12.97 -19.97
C SER A 40 0.66 -12.14 -18.72
N ALA A 41 1.90 -11.62 -18.70
CA ALA A 41 2.53 -10.83 -17.62
C ALA A 41 2.99 -11.62 -16.38
N ALA A 42 4.15 -11.22 -15.84
CA ALA A 42 4.94 -12.00 -14.89
C ALA A 42 4.22 -12.35 -13.57
N PHE A 43 3.95 -13.65 -13.42
CA PHE A 43 3.14 -14.34 -12.41
C PHE A 43 3.49 -14.04 -10.94
N ALA A 44 2.54 -14.00 -10.00
CA ALA A 44 1.40 -14.92 -9.75
C ALA A 44 1.80 -16.32 -9.23
N LEU A 45 2.93 -16.41 -8.52
CA LEU A 45 3.43 -17.62 -7.81
C LEU A 45 2.42 -18.32 -6.91
N LEU A 46 1.41 -17.59 -6.44
CA LEU A 46 0.52 -18.02 -5.36
C LEU A 46 -0.87 -18.44 -5.93
N GLU A 47 -1.26 -17.92 -7.09
CA GLU A 47 -2.34 -18.50 -7.93
C GLU A 47 -1.95 -19.89 -8.40
N CYS A 48 -0.67 -20.07 -8.80
CA CYS A 48 -0.12 -21.38 -9.13
C CYS A 48 -0.37 -22.42 -8.02
N VAL A 49 -0.23 -22.07 -6.74
CA VAL A 49 -0.41 -23.04 -5.63
C VAL A 49 -1.88 -23.38 -5.39
N SER A 50 -2.79 -22.40 -5.42
CA SER A 50 -4.23 -22.66 -5.24
C SER A 50 -4.84 -23.38 -6.45
N LEU A 51 -4.52 -22.96 -7.68
CA LEU A 51 -4.91 -23.67 -8.90
C LEU A 51 -4.27 -25.06 -8.95
N TYR A 52 -2.98 -25.22 -8.66
CA TYR A 52 -2.34 -26.55 -8.59
C TYR A 52 -3.00 -27.47 -7.56
N SER A 53 -3.37 -26.95 -6.38
CA SER A 53 -4.11 -27.73 -5.37
C SER A 53 -5.46 -28.20 -5.88
N SER A 54 -6.20 -27.34 -6.60
CA SER A 54 -7.48 -27.70 -7.22
C SER A 54 -7.31 -28.66 -8.42
N LEU A 55 -6.37 -28.40 -9.34
CA LEU A 55 -6.04 -29.25 -10.48
C LEU A 55 -5.55 -30.64 -10.02
N SER A 56 -4.72 -30.71 -8.97
CA SER A 56 -4.23 -31.95 -8.37
C SER A 56 -5.33 -32.75 -7.64
N LYS A 57 -6.46 -32.13 -7.30
CA LYS A 57 -7.65 -32.79 -6.78
C LYS A 57 -8.61 -33.21 -7.89
N ALA A 58 -8.87 -32.33 -8.86
CA ALA A 58 -9.70 -32.62 -10.03
C ALA A 58 -9.16 -33.81 -10.84
N ASN A 59 -7.84 -33.88 -11.05
CA ASN A 59 -7.21 -35.01 -11.74
C ASN A 59 -7.10 -36.30 -10.89
N LYS A 60 -7.74 -36.36 -9.71
CA LYS A 60 -7.88 -37.55 -8.87
C LYS A 60 -9.35 -38.01 -8.71
N SER A 61 -10.31 -37.33 -9.35
CA SER A 61 -11.70 -37.80 -9.37
C SER A 61 -11.83 -39.08 -10.21
N SER A 62 -12.89 -39.84 -9.98
CA SER A 62 -13.23 -41.04 -10.76
C SER A 62 -13.97 -40.74 -12.07
N GLU A 63 -13.88 -39.50 -12.56
CA GLU A 63 -14.55 -39.03 -13.77
C GLU A 63 -13.78 -39.46 -15.03
N PRO A 64 -14.43 -39.49 -16.21
CA PRO A 64 -13.72 -39.71 -17.48
C PRO A 64 -12.56 -38.73 -17.64
N LYS A 65 -11.46 -39.22 -18.22
CA LYS A 65 -10.27 -38.39 -18.45
C LYS A 65 -10.57 -37.28 -19.46
N PRO A 66 -10.14 -36.04 -19.20
CA PRO A 66 -10.32 -34.92 -20.13
C PRO A 66 -9.39 -35.07 -21.35
N PRO A 67 -9.63 -34.30 -22.43
CA PRO A 67 -8.72 -34.23 -23.56
C PRO A 67 -7.29 -33.83 -23.13
N ALA A 68 -6.29 -34.26 -23.91
CA ALA A 68 -4.89 -33.96 -23.62
C ALA A 68 -4.66 -32.44 -23.50
N GLY A 69 -4.01 -32.01 -22.40
CA GLY A 69 -3.80 -30.60 -22.07
C GLY A 69 -4.87 -29.97 -21.16
N PHE A 70 -5.99 -30.63 -20.91
CA PHE A 70 -7.09 -30.13 -20.09
C PHE A 70 -7.21 -30.85 -18.74
N SER A 71 -7.98 -30.29 -17.81
CA SER A 71 -8.27 -30.83 -16.47
C SER A 71 -9.77 -30.82 -16.22
N ASN A 72 -10.26 -31.70 -15.33
CA ASN A 72 -11.67 -31.75 -14.92
C ASN A 72 -12.11 -30.56 -14.03
N LEU A 73 -11.21 -29.62 -13.74
CA LEU A 73 -11.52 -28.41 -12.96
C LEU A 73 -12.46 -27.48 -13.72
N THR A 74 -13.66 -27.25 -13.20
CA THR A 74 -14.63 -26.32 -13.80
C THR A 74 -14.29 -24.85 -13.53
N VAL A 75 -14.78 -23.93 -14.38
CA VAL A 75 -14.61 -22.48 -14.20
C VAL A 75 -15.12 -22.01 -12.83
N SER A 76 -16.29 -22.49 -12.40
CA SER A 76 -16.88 -22.16 -11.09
C SER A 76 -16.03 -22.68 -9.90
N GLU A 77 -15.29 -23.77 -10.08
CA GLU A 77 -14.36 -24.27 -9.06
C GLU A 77 -13.03 -23.52 -9.06
N ALA A 78 -12.54 -23.10 -10.23
CA ALA A 78 -11.43 -22.16 -10.33
C ALA A 78 -11.78 -20.84 -9.64
N GLU A 79 -12.93 -20.25 -9.93
CA GLU A 79 -13.45 -19.03 -9.29
C GLU A 79 -13.63 -19.19 -7.77
N ARG A 80 -14.20 -20.32 -7.30
CA ARG A 80 -14.28 -20.61 -5.85
C ARG A 80 -12.91 -20.84 -5.21
N ALA A 81 -11.94 -21.37 -5.95
CA ALA A 81 -10.53 -21.40 -5.56
C ALA A 81 -9.88 -19.99 -5.62
N ILE A 82 -10.44 -19.03 -6.38
CA ILE A 82 -9.97 -17.64 -6.52
C ILE A 82 -10.93 -16.52 -6.01
N ALA A 83 -11.77 -16.74 -4.97
CA ALA A 83 -12.65 -15.69 -4.34
C ALA A 83 -12.07 -14.89 -3.11
N GLY A 84 -12.00 -15.47 -1.91
CA GLY A 84 -11.53 -14.79 -0.66
C GLY A 84 -10.02 -14.93 -0.32
N ASN A 85 -9.16 -14.12 -0.93
CA ASN A 85 -7.74 -13.80 -0.66
C ASN A 85 -7.50 -12.47 -1.40
N LEU A 86 -6.47 -11.68 -1.07
CA LEU A 86 -6.43 -10.28 -1.52
C LEU A 86 -5.27 -9.96 -2.49
N CYS A 87 -5.61 -9.43 -3.68
CA CYS A 87 -4.69 -8.82 -4.63
C CYS A 87 -5.31 -7.51 -5.17
N ARG A 88 -4.80 -6.35 -4.74
CA ARG A 88 -5.28 -5.03 -5.21
C ARG A 88 -4.91 -4.74 -6.68
N CYS A 89 -4.04 -5.56 -7.28
CA CYS A 89 -3.45 -5.32 -8.59
C CYS A 89 -4.37 -5.70 -9.76
N THR A 90 -5.14 -6.79 -9.57
CA THR A 90 -5.95 -7.49 -10.58
C THR A 90 -7.36 -7.87 -10.07
N ARG A 91 -7.70 -7.48 -8.83
CA ARG A 91 -8.87 -7.95 -8.04
C ARG A 91 -8.80 -9.45 -7.70
N TYR A 92 -7.90 -9.77 -6.76
CA TYR A 92 -7.85 -11.04 -6.00
C TYR A 92 -7.20 -12.19 -6.82
N ARG A 93 -6.62 -13.29 -6.28
CA ARG A 93 -6.84 -13.94 -4.97
C ARG A 93 -5.66 -14.80 -4.40
N PRO A 94 -4.44 -14.29 -4.09
CA PRO A 94 -3.65 -15.00 -3.04
C PRO A 94 -2.49 -14.24 -2.31
N ILE A 95 -2.57 -14.03 -0.96
CA ILE A 95 -1.45 -13.46 -0.13
C ILE A 95 -1.34 -14.04 1.32
N THR A 96 -2.36 -14.72 1.86
CA THR A 96 -2.62 -14.66 3.32
C THR A 96 -1.94 -15.70 4.24
N ASP A 97 -1.40 -16.81 3.72
CA ASP A 97 -0.91 -17.95 4.56
C ASP A 97 0.57 -18.35 4.40
N THR A 98 1.38 -17.57 3.67
CA THR A 98 2.85 -17.67 3.67
C THR A 98 3.39 -16.35 4.25
N CYS A 99 4.09 -16.25 5.39
CA CYS A 99 4.95 -17.20 6.09
C CYS A 99 4.85 -17.00 7.62
N LYS A 100 3.96 -17.69 8.33
CA LYS A 100 3.78 -17.45 9.79
C LYS A 100 4.85 -18.05 10.71
N SER A 101 5.74 -18.96 10.25
CA SER A 101 6.66 -19.67 11.16
C SER A 101 7.82 -20.42 10.50
N PHE A 102 9.01 -19.81 10.42
CA PHE A 102 10.33 -20.48 10.30
C PHE A 102 11.41 -19.51 10.84
N CYS A 103 12.20 -19.76 11.89
CA CYS A 103 12.27 -20.83 12.89
C CYS A 103 12.80 -20.29 14.24
N ARG A 104 12.97 -21.17 15.24
CA ARG A 104 13.39 -20.88 16.65
C ARG A 104 14.81 -20.32 16.80
N ASP A 105 14.99 -19.12 17.39
CA ASP A 105 15.31 -18.90 18.82
C ASP A 105 15.48 -17.39 19.12
N ILE A 106 15.63 -17.00 20.39
CA ILE A 106 15.13 -15.71 20.92
C ILE A 106 16.13 -14.54 20.89
N ALA A 107 15.72 -13.44 20.25
CA ALA A 107 15.92 -12.06 20.71
C ALA A 107 14.83 -11.11 20.14
N GLU A 108 14.47 -10.06 20.89
CA GLU A 108 13.67 -8.85 20.53
C GLU A 108 12.76 -8.93 19.28
N THR A 109 11.55 -9.48 19.43
CA THR A 109 10.60 -9.66 18.30
C THR A 109 9.74 -8.42 18.00
N ARG A 110 9.17 -8.32 16.78
CA ARG A 110 8.14 -7.32 16.41
C ARG A 110 6.98 -7.24 17.42
N ARG A 111 6.60 -8.37 18.02
CA ARG A 111 5.53 -8.43 19.04
C ARG A 111 5.94 -7.68 20.31
N CYS A 112 7.19 -7.83 20.76
CA CYS A 112 7.75 -7.10 21.90
C CYS A 112 7.79 -5.60 21.62
N ALA A 113 8.19 -5.18 20.41
CA ALA A 113 8.19 -3.77 20.02
C ALA A 113 6.78 -3.14 20.04
N LYS A 114 5.75 -3.86 19.56
CA LYS A 114 4.35 -3.38 19.63
C LYS A 114 3.86 -3.24 21.08
N ILE A 115 4.12 -4.24 21.92
CA ILE A 115 3.76 -4.20 23.35
C ILE A 115 4.45 -3.02 24.04
N GLY A 116 5.74 -2.80 23.79
CA GLY A 116 6.50 -1.67 24.34
C GLY A 116 5.96 -0.32 23.90
N ALA A 117 5.62 -0.16 22.62
CA ALA A 117 4.99 1.06 22.09
C ALA A 117 3.63 1.35 22.77
N ASP A 118 2.84 0.32 23.03
CA ASP A 118 1.53 0.44 23.69
C ASP A 118 1.62 0.79 25.19
N GLN A 119 2.81 0.75 25.79
CA GLN A 119 3.04 1.24 27.16
C GLN A 119 3.49 2.72 27.23
N VAL A 120 3.80 3.36 26.09
CA VAL A 120 4.28 4.75 26.07
C VAL A 120 3.14 5.70 26.39
N LYS A 121 3.24 6.41 27.52
CA LYS A 121 2.29 7.46 27.91
C LYS A 121 2.74 8.80 27.34
N VAL A 122 1.93 9.36 26.44
CA VAL A 122 2.14 10.71 25.88
C VAL A 122 1.22 11.68 26.62
N HIS A 123 1.79 12.71 27.23
CA HIS A 123 1.05 13.78 27.87
C HIS A 123 0.95 14.96 26.91
N TYR A 124 -0.27 15.42 26.64
CA TYR A 124 -0.58 16.57 25.79
C TYR A 124 -1.63 17.46 26.47
N HIS A 125 -1.61 18.75 26.17
CA HIS A 125 -2.55 19.73 26.72
C HIS A 125 -3.44 20.28 25.61
N THR A 126 -4.76 20.22 25.81
CA THR A 126 -5.77 20.77 24.89
C THR A 126 -6.30 22.14 25.33
N LYS A 127 -5.84 22.65 26.48
CA LYS A 127 -6.33 23.90 27.07
C LYS A 127 -5.86 25.10 26.25
N GLY A 128 -6.81 25.85 25.68
CA GLY A 128 -6.53 27.01 24.84
C GLY A 128 -6.31 26.68 23.36
N MET A 129 -6.53 25.42 22.93
CA MET A 129 -6.58 25.07 21.51
C MET A 129 -7.99 25.30 20.96
N GLU A 130 -8.08 25.82 19.74
CA GLU A 130 -9.35 25.86 19.00
C GLU A 130 -9.81 24.46 18.58
N PRO A 131 -11.11 24.24 18.33
CA PRO A 131 -11.60 22.98 17.76
C PRO A 131 -10.92 22.68 16.42
N PRO A 132 -10.47 21.43 16.18
CA PRO A 132 -9.84 21.07 14.92
C PRO A 132 -10.82 21.26 13.77
N ILE A 133 -10.32 21.77 12.65
CA ILE A 133 -11.10 21.89 11.41
C ILE A 133 -11.22 20.49 10.79
N LEU A 134 -12.44 20.00 10.58
CA LEU A 134 -12.71 18.65 10.10
C LEU A 134 -13.48 18.62 8.77
N SER A 135 -13.79 19.77 8.20
CA SER A 135 -14.49 19.91 6.92
C SER A 135 -13.95 21.05 6.07
N VAL A 136 -14.13 20.94 4.76
CA VAL A 136 -13.75 21.98 3.79
C VAL A 136 -14.57 23.25 4.00
N GLU A 137 -15.84 23.10 4.36
CA GLU A 137 -16.76 24.19 4.69
C GLU A 137 -16.24 25.01 5.86
N GLU A 138 -15.89 24.35 6.98
CA GLU A 138 -15.30 24.98 8.16
C GLU A 138 -13.93 25.63 7.87
N ALA A 139 -13.11 25.01 7.00
CA ALA A 139 -11.86 25.60 6.54
C ALA A 139 -12.08 26.90 5.76
N VAL A 140 -13.09 26.95 4.88
CA VAL A 140 -13.47 28.14 4.11
C VAL A 140 -14.03 29.22 5.03
N GLU A 141 -14.92 28.88 5.96
CA GLU A 141 -15.49 29.82 6.94
C GLU A 141 -14.41 30.47 7.82
N ARG A 142 -13.39 29.69 8.23
CA ARG A 142 -12.25 30.19 9.01
C ARG A 142 -11.11 30.77 8.16
N SER A 143 -11.26 30.82 6.83
CA SER A 143 -10.20 31.24 5.88
C SER A 143 -8.86 30.49 6.06
N SER A 144 -8.92 29.24 6.50
CA SER A 144 -7.76 28.40 6.80
C SER A 144 -7.27 27.68 5.55
N PHE A 145 -6.57 28.42 4.67
CA PHE A 145 -6.03 27.88 3.42
C PHE A 145 -4.53 27.61 3.48
N PHE A 146 -4.09 26.52 2.83
CA PHE A 146 -2.67 26.28 2.57
C PHE A 146 -2.17 27.15 1.42
N GLU A 147 -0.96 27.69 1.54
CA GLU A 147 -0.30 28.37 0.43
C GLU A 147 0.03 27.36 -0.69
N ILE A 148 -0.56 27.58 -1.87
CA ILE A 148 -0.32 26.74 -3.04
C ILE A 148 0.92 27.28 -3.78
N PRO A 149 1.98 26.47 -3.98
CA PRO A 149 3.13 26.89 -4.75
C PRO A 149 2.74 27.32 -6.18
N PRO A 150 3.26 28.46 -6.71
CA PRO A 150 2.80 29.02 -7.98
C PRO A 150 2.89 28.11 -9.22
N PHE A 151 3.71 27.04 -9.16
CA PHE A 151 3.81 26.05 -10.24
C PHE A 151 2.70 24.99 -10.22
N LEU A 152 1.96 24.86 -9.12
CA LEU A 152 0.77 24.01 -8.99
C LEU A 152 -0.54 24.78 -9.25
N THR A 153 -0.52 26.11 -9.18
CA THR A 153 -1.69 26.95 -9.42
C THR A 153 -2.15 26.84 -10.88
N PRO A 154 -3.42 26.49 -11.16
CA PRO A 154 -3.92 26.41 -12.52
C PRO A 154 -3.93 27.81 -13.17
N LYS A 155 -3.42 27.90 -14.39
CA LYS A 155 -3.41 29.15 -15.16
C LYS A 155 -4.74 29.30 -15.91
N GLN A 156 -5.40 30.44 -15.75
CA GLN A 156 -6.59 30.77 -16.55
C GLN A 156 -6.21 30.88 -18.04
N VAL A 157 -6.98 30.21 -18.90
CA VAL A 157 -6.84 30.28 -20.36
C VAL A 157 -8.03 31.02 -20.94
N GLY A 158 -7.77 32.13 -21.62
CA GLY A 158 -8.81 32.96 -22.24
C GLY A 158 -9.66 33.75 -21.24
N ASN A 159 -10.84 34.19 -21.70
CA ASN A 159 -11.79 34.98 -20.91
C ASN A 159 -13.11 34.20 -20.74
N VAL A 160 -13.34 33.73 -19.52
CA VAL A 160 -14.53 32.93 -19.15
C VAL A 160 -15.82 33.71 -19.42
N SER A 161 -15.88 34.99 -19.06
CA SER A 161 -17.08 35.83 -19.23
C SER A 161 -17.49 35.98 -20.70
N LYS A 162 -16.53 36.13 -21.62
CA LYS A 162 -16.79 36.17 -23.07
C LYS A 162 -17.33 34.82 -23.57
N GLY A 163 -16.65 33.71 -23.27
CA GLY A 163 -17.12 32.39 -23.68
C GLY A 163 -18.48 32.02 -23.08
N MET A 164 -18.81 32.54 -21.88
CA MET A 164 -20.11 32.37 -21.24
C MET A 164 -21.21 33.26 -21.87
N ALA A 165 -20.84 34.38 -22.51
CA ALA A 165 -21.78 35.20 -23.29
C ALA A 165 -22.09 34.55 -24.65
N GLU A 166 -21.11 33.89 -25.27
CA GLU A 166 -21.23 33.17 -26.56
C GLU A 166 -21.91 31.79 -26.47
N ALA A 167 -22.36 31.39 -25.28
CA ALA A 167 -22.98 30.08 -25.02
C ALA A 167 -24.49 30.09 -25.24
N ASP A 168 -24.99 29.17 -26.07
CA ASP A 168 -26.43 28.96 -26.31
C ASP A 168 -27.12 28.38 -25.07
N HIS A 169 -26.40 27.53 -24.32
CA HIS A 169 -26.87 26.86 -23.11
C HIS A 169 -25.84 26.96 -21.99
N LYS A 170 -26.32 27.01 -20.74
CA LYS A 170 -25.49 27.23 -19.55
C LYS A 170 -25.96 26.33 -18.42
N ILE A 171 -25.01 25.70 -17.74
CA ILE A 171 -25.21 25.03 -16.47
C ILE A 171 -24.48 25.88 -15.41
N ILE A 172 -25.22 26.35 -14.41
CA ILE A 172 -24.73 27.30 -13.41
C ILE A 172 -24.57 26.60 -12.07
N SER A 173 -23.42 26.82 -11.40
CA SER A 173 -23.16 26.38 -10.02
C SER A 173 -23.47 24.90 -9.74
N SER A 174 -23.18 24.00 -10.68
CA SER A 174 -23.33 22.56 -10.46
C SER A 174 -22.21 22.02 -9.58
N LYS A 175 -22.56 21.06 -8.73
CA LYS A 175 -21.69 20.54 -7.66
C LYS A 175 -21.33 19.09 -7.92
N VAL A 176 -20.04 18.75 -7.81
CA VAL A 176 -19.52 17.38 -7.81
C VAL A 176 -18.61 17.19 -6.61
N GLU A 177 -18.79 16.07 -5.89
CA GLU A 177 -17.97 15.70 -4.74
C GLU A 177 -17.33 14.34 -4.96
N THR A 178 -16.09 14.19 -4.49
CA THR A 178 -15.41 12.90 -4.40
C THR A 178 -14.84 12.73 -3.00
N GLY A 179 -15.30 11.70 -2.29
CA GLY A 179 -14.76 11.36 -0.97
C GLY A 179 -13.33 10.81 -1.02
N SER A 180 -12.70 10.71 0.15
CA SER A 180 -11.36 10.12 0.29
C SER A 180 -11.35 8.64 -0.13
N GLN A 181 -10.18 8.16 -0.54
CA GLN A 181 -9.95 6.75 -0.82
C GLN A 181 -8.55 6.33 -0.41
N HIS A 182 -8.46 5.33 0.46
CA HIS A 182 -7.18 4.72 0.82
C HIS A 182 -6.54 3.99 -0.38
N TYR A 183 -5.23 4.13 -0.49
CA TYR A 183 -4.40 3.47 -1.51
C TYR A 183 -4.53 1.95 -1.48
N PHE A 184 -4.54 1.39 -0.25
CA PHE A 184 -4.76 -0.03 0.03
C PHE A 184 -3.86 -0.99 -0.80
N TYR A 185 -2.60 -0.61 -1.03
CA TYR A 185 -1.56 -1.53 -1.51
C TYR A 185 -1.47 -2.78 -0.61
N MET A 186 -0.95 -3.90 -1.09
CA MET A 186 -0.95 -5.14 -0.30
C MET A 186 0.25 -5.25 0.65
N GLU A 187 1.44 -4.86 0.19
CA GLU A 187 2.62 -4.69 1.04
C GLU A 187 2.49 -3.36 1.81
N THR A 188 2.49 -3.35 3.15
CA THR A 188 2.46 -2.10 3.94
C THR A 188 3.77 -1.30 3.80
N GLN A 189 3.87 -0.10 4.39
CA GLN A 189 5.15 0.61 4.48
C GLN A 189 6.19 -0.25 5.22
N THR A 190 7.35 -0.42 4.61
CA THR A 190 8.48 -1.17 5.18
C THR A 190 9.81 -0.46 4.92
N ALA A 191 10.68 -0.53 5.92
CA ALA A 191 12.06 -0.05 5.84
C ALA A 191 13.00 -0.98 6.62
N LEU A 192 14.24 -1.10 6.16
CA LEU A 192 15.34 -1.75 6.86
C LEU A 192 16.56 -0.83 6.74
N ALA A 193 16.92 -0.18 7.84
CA ALA A 193 18.12 0.64 7.93
C ALA A 193 19.25 -0.17 8.55
N ILE A 194 20.38 -0.21 7.85
CA ILE A 194 21.62 -0.87 8.27
C ILE A 194 22.66 0.25 8.46
N PRO A 195 23.06 0.55 9.71
CA PRO A 195 24.17 1.47 9.95
C PRO A 195 25.47 0.77 9.52
N ASP A 196 26.37 1.56 8.97
CA ASP A 196 27.63 1.13 8.34
C ASP A 196 28.79 1.92 8.97
N GLU A 197 30.02 1.71 8.49
CA GLU A 197 31.19 2.43 9.00
C GLU A 197 31.13 3.95 8.71
N VAL A 198 31.86 4.74 9.50
CA VAL A 198 32.04 6.20 9.30
C VAL A 198 30.72 6.99 9.17
N ASN A 199 29.75 6.72 10.05
CA ASN A 199 28.41 7.34 10.05
C ASN A 199 27.62 7.13 8.73
N CYS A 200 27.97 6.13 7.93
CA CYS A 200 27.17 5.75 6.76
C CYS A 200 25.93 4.94 7.16
N VAL A 201 24.90 4.97 6.31
CA VAL A 201 23.69 4.16 6.49
C VAL A 201 23.15 3.70 5.14
N THR A 202 22.89 2.40 5.02
CA THR A 202 22.16 1.83 3.88
C THR A 202 20.72 1.55 4.29
N VAL A 203 19.74 2.15 3.62
CA VAL A 203 18.31 1.98 3.90
C VAL A 203 17.62 1.31 2.74
N TYR A 204 17.16 0.08 2.95
CA TYR A 204 16.26 -0.61 2.05
C TYR A 204 14.83 -0.15 2.32
N VAL A 205 14.13 0.33 1.31
CA VAL A 205 12.81 0.96 1.48
C VAL A 205 11.85 0.56 0.37
N SER A 206 10.56 0.45 0.71
CA SER A 206 9.46 0.42 -0.26
C SER A 206 8.96 1.85 -0.48
N CYS A 207 9.66 2.64 -1.31
CA CYS A 207 9.35 4.05 -1.59
C CYS A 207 9.53 4.37 -3.09
N GLN A 208 8.65 5.22 -3.65
CA GLN A 208 8.74 5.72 -5.03
C GLN A 208 9.65 6.96 -5.20
N LEU A 209 10.00 7.64 -4.10
CA LEU A 209 10.79 8.87 -4.08
C LEU A 209 12.02 8.64 -3.19
N ASP A 210 12.95 7.85 -3.69
CA ASP A 210 14.18 7.47 -3.02
C ASP A 210 15.15 8.65 -2.81
N GLU A 211 15.23 9.58 -3.77
CA GLU A 211 15.96 10.85 -3.61
C GLU A 211 15.43 11.66 -2.41
N ASN A 212 14.10 11.86 -2.32
CA ASN A 212 13.49 12.54 -1.16
C ASN A 212 13.79 11.79 0.14
N ALA A 213 13.79 10.45 0.14
CA ALA A 213 14.18 9.67 1.31
C ALA A 213 15.65 9.92 1.70
N GLN A 214 16.57 9.92 0.73
CA GLN A 214 18.00 10.18 0.94
C GLN A 214 18.23 11.56 1.56
N VAL A 215 17.67 12.60 0.93
CA VAL A 215 17.81 14.00 1.38
C VAL A 215 17.22 14.20 2.76
N THR A 216 16.05 13.62 3.05
CA THR A 216 15.40 13.74 4.37
C THR A 216 16.17 12.99 5.46
N ILE A 217 16.66 11.77 5.18
CA ILE A 217 17.47 11.00 6.14
C ILE A 217 18.79 11.71 6.43
N ALA A 218 19.49 12.20 5.41
CA ALA A 218 20.74 12.94 5.56
C ALA A 218 20.56 14.18 6.46
N LYS A 219 19.52 14.98 6.21
CA LYS A 219 19.17 16.15 7.03
C LYS A 219 18.83 15.78 8.47
N LEU A 220 18.05 14.73 8.70
CA LEU A 220 17.62 14.31 10.05
C LEU A 220 18.74 13.69 10.89
N LEU A 221 19.72 13.04 10.24
CA LEU A 221 20.90 12.49 10.90
C LEU A 221 22.06 13.50 11.01
N GLY A 222 21.98 14.65 10.33
CA GLY A 222 23.05 15.65 10.29
C GLY A 222 24.30 15.19 9.54
N ILE A 223 24.14 14.30 8.54
CA ILE A 223 25.26 13.70 7.78
C ILE A 223 25.21 14.10 6.30
N PRO A 224 26.35 14.06 5.57
CA PRO A 224 26.36 14.28 4.13
C PRO A 224 25.47 13.29 3.37
N GLN A 225 24.85 13.72 2.28
CA GLN A 225 23.98 12.85 1.48
C GLN A 225 24.70 11.62 0.91
N HIS A 226 26.01 11.71 0.62
CA HIS A 226 26.81 10.59 0.16
C HIS A 226 27.01 9.48 1.21
N ASN A 227 26.81 9.78 2.50
CA ASN A 227 26.80 8.78 3.58
C ASN A 227 25.46 8.03 3.67
N VAL A 228 24.42 8.48 2.96
CA VAL A 228 23.09 7.84 2.93
C VAL A 228 22.90 7.13 1.60
N ARG A 229 22.79 5.80 1.63
CA ARG A 229 22.45 4.99 0.45
C ARG A 229 21.04 4.44 0.58
N ILE A 230 20.15 4.84 -0.33
CA ILE A 230 18.80 4.28 -0.42
C ILE A 230 18.79 3.14 -1.45
N ILE A 231 18.10 2.04 -1.14
CA ILE A 231 17.94 0.90 -2.06
C ILE A 231 16.48 0.46 -2.11
N MET A 232 15.79 0.79 -3.20
CA MET A 232 14.53 0.14 -3.55
C MET A 232 14.83 -1.17 -4.31
N ARG A 233 14.24 -2.29 -3.88
CA ARG A 233 14.35 -3.58 -4.60
C ARG A 233 13.12 -3.87 -5.47
N ARG A 234 12.05 -4.35 -4.84
CA ARG A 234 10.74 -4.60 -5.47
C ARG A 234 9.69 -3.99 -4.54
N LEU A 235 8.69 -3.34 -5.12
CA LEU A 235 7.68 -2.57 -4.40
C LEU A 235 6.29 -3.20 -4.65
N GLY A 236 5.55 -3.52 -3.59
CA GLY A 236 4.27 -4.25 -3.64
C GLY A 236 3.06 -3.41 -4.08
N ARG A 237 3.25 -2.65 -5.17
CA ARG A 237 2.47 -1.47 -5.61
C ARG A 237 2.37 -0.35 -4.58
N SER A 238 2.02 0.85 -5.07
CA SER A 238 1.94 2.09 -4.27
C SER A 238 0.65 2.88 -4.51
N PHE A 239 0.27 3.07 -5.78
CA PHE A 239 -0.85 3.95 -6.16
C PHE A 239 -0.71 5.42 -5.65
N GLY A 240 0.51 5.85 -5.29
CA GLY A 240 0.81 7.17 -4.71
C GLY A 240 1.14 7.12 -3.20
N GLY A 241 0.60 6.15 -2.47
CA GLY A 241 0.75 6.09 -1.00
C GLY A 241 2.19 5.81 -0.51
N LYS A 242 3.07 5.28 -1.37
CA LYS A 242 4.51 5.09 -1.07
C LYS A 242 5.41 6.16 -1.69
N ALA A 243 4.86 7.32 -2.05
CA ALA A 243 5.66 8.51 -2.34
C ALA A 243 6.10 9.16 -1.00
N LEU A 244 5.70 10.41 -0.74
CA LEU A 244 6.12 11.20 0.42
C LEU A 244 5.87 10.53 1.79
N ARG A 245 4.79 9.76 1.95
CA ARG A 245 4.46 9.09 3.22
C ARG A 245 5.43 7.95 3.57
N ALA A 246 6.06 7.30 2.59
CA ALA A 246 7.08 6.28 2.84
C ALA A 246 8.39 6.86 3.42
N VAL A 247 8.70 8.12 3.08
CA VAL A 247 9.90 8.83 3.58
C VAL A 247 9.89 8.92 5.10
N GLN A 248 8.73 9.14 5.73
CA GLN A 248 8.58 9.21 7.18
C GLN A 248 8.98 7.89 7.88
N VAL A 249 8.58 6.75 7.30
CA VAL A 249 8.91 5.41 7.82
C VAL A 249 10.40 5.10 7.62
N ALA A 250 10.96 5.47 6.47
CA ALA A 250 12.39 5.33 6.18
C ALA A 250 13.25 6.16 7.15
N ALA A 251 12.84 7.41 7.39
CA ALA A 251 13.50 8.34 8.31
C ALA A 251 13.48 7.83 9.76
N ALA A 252 12.31 7.44 10.28
CA ALA A 252 12.20 6.87 11.62
C ALA A 252 13.07 5.61 11.78
N CYS A 253 13.10 4.75 10.75
CA CYS A 253 13.93 3.54 10.75
C CYS A 253 15.43 3.87 10.77
N ALA A 254 15.86 4.89 9.99
CA ALA A 254 17.26 5.32 9.94
C ALA A 254 17.71 5.99 11.25
N ILE A 255 16.88 6.84 11.86
CA ILE A 255 17.14 7.44 13.17
C ILE A 255 17.29 6.36 14.25
N ALA A 256 16.39 5.38 14.28
CA ALA A 256 16.48 4.27 15.22
C ALA A 256 17.76 3.44 15.01
N ALA A 257 18.10 3.10 13.76
CA ALA A 257 19.33 2.36 13.44
C ALA A 257 20.59 3.13 13.84
N HIS A 258 20.65 4.43 13.56
CA HIS A 258 21.77 5.29 13.92
C HIS A 258 21.92 5.42 15.44
N LYS A 259 20.81 5.64 16.17
CA LYS A 259 20.81 5.78 17.64
C LYS A 259 21.18 4.49 18.36
N LEU A 260 20.73 3.33 17.86
CA LEU A 260 21.00 2.02 18.43
C LEU A 260 22.30 1.38 17.94
N ARG A 261 22.94 1.95 16.89
CA ARG A 261 24.10 1.39 16.18
C ARG A 261 23.92 -0.08 15.77
N ARG A 262 22.69 -0.47 15.42
CA ARG A 262 22.31 -1.83 15.03
C ARG A 262 21.34 -1.75 13.83
N PRO A 263 21.29 -2.78 12.96
CA PRO A 263 20.26 -2.86 11.93
C PRO A 263 18.86 -2.83 12.54
N VAL A 264 18.00 -1.94 12.04
CA VAL A 264 16.60 -1.80 12.47
C VAL A 264 15.68 -2.06 11.28
N ARG A 265 14.62 -2.83 11.49
CA ARG A 265 13.57 -3.07 10.50
C ARG A 265 12.23 -2.59 11.02
N MET A 266 11.59 -1.70 10.26
CA MET A 266 10.21 -1.27 10.49
C MET A 266 9.27 -1.93 9.49
N TYR A 267 8.15 -2.44 10.01
CA TYR A 267 7.02 -2.96 9.24
C TYR A 267 5.75 -2.45 9.91
N LEU A 268 5.00 -1.58 9.24
CA LEU A 268 3.70 -1.13 9.75
C LEU A 268 2.66 -2.24 9.62
N ASP A 269 1.87 -2.46 10.66
CA ASP A 269 0.61 -3.20 10.49
C ASP A 269 -0.39 -2.39 9.65
N ARG A 270 -1.44 -3.05 9.17
CA ARG A 270 -2.42 -2.43 8.25
C ARG A 270 -3.15 -1.23 8.85
N GLN A 271 -3.45 -1.25 10.15
CA GLN A 271 -4.19 -0.18 10.80
C GLN A 271 -3.32 1.08 10.92
N THR A 272 -2.10 0.92 11.45
CA THR A 272 -1.11 2.00 11.55
C THR A 272 -0.74 2.55 10.16
N ASP A 273 -0.57 1.67 9.17
CA ASP A 273 -0.28 2.03 7.77
C ASP A 273 -1.38 2.90 7.13
N MET A 274 -2.66 2.55 7.33
CA MET A 274 -3.79 3.31 6.80
C MET A 274 -3.96 4.69 7.49
N ILE A 275 -3.70 4.75 8.80
CA ILE A 275 -3.76 6.01 9.57
C ILE A 275 -2.66 6.98 9.11
N ILE A 276 -1.40 6.50 9.02
CA ILE A 276 -0.25 7.37 8.67
C ILE A 276 -0.25 7.77 7.20
N THR A 277 -0.64 6.86 6.30
CA THR A 277 -0.57 7.12 4.85
C THR A 277 -1.75 7.93 4.33
N GLY A 278 -2.90 7.88 5.03
CA GLY A 278 -4.12 8.55 4.60
C GLY A 278 -4.68 7.97 3.30
N GLY A 279 -5.10 8.86 2.39
CA GLY A 279 -5.70 8.48 1.11
C GLY A 279 -5.60 9.60 0.07
N ARG A 280 -6.38 9.49 -1.00
CA ARG A 280 -6.66 10.64 -1.88
C ARG A 280 -7.43 11.70 -1.09
N HIS A 281 -7.07 12.96 -1.31
CA HIS A 281 -7.78 14.13 -0.80
C HIS A 281 -9.26 14.12 -1.23
N PRO A 282 -10.22 14.30 -0.29
CA PRO A 282 -11.57 14.71 -0.64
C PRO A 282 -11.55 15.98 -1.51
N MET A 283 -12.46 16.04 -2.47
CA MET A 283 -12.60 17.19 -3.36
C MET A 283 -14.07 17.58 -3.49
N LYS A 284 -14.33 18.88 -3.44
CA LYS A 284 -15.62 19.50 -3.74
C LYS A 284 -15.40 20.50 -4.86
N MET A 285 -16.04 20.25 -5.99
CA MET A 285 -15.93 21.09 -7.18
C MET A 285 -17.29 21.73 -7.47
N ILE A 286 -17.31 23.05 -7.54
CA ILE A 286 -18.46 23.84 -8.01
C ILE A 286 -18.08 24.37 -9.38
N TYR A 287 -18.88 24.10 -10.41
CA TYR A 287 -18.57 24.50 -11.77
C TYR A 287 -19.75 25.18 -12.47
N THR A 288 -19.39 26.10 -13.38
CA THR A 288 -20.32 26.76 -14.29
C THR A 288 -19.78 26.59 -15.70
N VAL A 289 -20.57 26.01 -16.60
CA VAL A 289 -20.17 25.67 -17.97
C VAL A 289 -21.15 26.25 -18.98
N GLY A 290 -20.61 26.89 -20.01
CA GLY A 290 -21.33 27.37 -21.19
C GLY A 290 -20.99 26.52 -22.39
N PHE A 291 -22.00 26.14 -23.17
CA PHE A 291 -21.86 25.33 -24.38
C PHE A 291 -22.89 25.71 -25.45
N LYS A 292 -22.58 25.36 -26.69
CA LYS A 292 -23.46 25.59 -27.85
C LYS A 292 -24.40 24.41 -28.09
N ALA A 293 -25.46 24.62 -28.85
CA ALA A 293 -26.43 23.58 -29.21
C ALA A 293 -25.80 22.36 -29.93
N ASN A 294 -24.64 22.54 -30.56
CA ASN A 294 -23.84 21.46 -31.17
C ASN A 294 -22.90 20.73 -30.17
N GLY A 295 -23.02 20.98 -28.87
CA GLY A 295 -22.20 20.37 -27.81
C GLY A 295 -20.83 21.01 -27.58
N LYS A 296 -20.41 22.01 -28.38
CA LYS A 296 -19.12 22.68 -28.17
C LYS A 296 -19.13 23.53 -26.89
N ILE A 297 -18.28 23.19 -25.92
CA ILE A 297 -18.02 24.01 -24.73
C ILE A 297 -17.33 25.32 -25.15
N THR A 298 -17.82 26.45 -24.65
CA THR A 298 -17.29 27.80 -24.91
C THR A 298 -16.62 28.42 -23.69
N ALA A 299 -17.07 28.08 -22.48
CA ALA A 299 -16.44 28.48 -21.23
C ALA A 299 -16.68 27.46 -20.12
N LEU A 300 -15.70 27.33 -19.22
CA LEU A 300 -15.77 26.55 -18.01
C LEU A 300 -15.10 27.34 -16.87
N HIS A 301 -15.82 27.50 -15.77
CA HIS A 301 -15.30 27.99 -14.50
C HIS A 301 -15.44 26.87 -13.47
N VAL A 302 -14.41 26.65 -12.65
CA VAL A 302 -14.41 25.61 -11.60
C VAL A 302 -13.76 26.16 -10.34
N ASP A 303 -14.52 26.24 -9.27
CA ASP A 303 -14.00 26.40 -7.91
C ASP A 303 -13.74 25.00 -7.36
N CYS A 304 -12.47 24.67 -7.16
CA CYS A 304 -12.03 23.34 -6.73
C CYS A 304 -11.45 23.40 -5.32
N PHE A 305 -12.25 22.98 -4.34
CA PHE A 305 -11.81 22.86 -2.95
C PHE A 305 -11.24 21.46 -2.71
N LEU A 306 -10.04 21.41 -2.13
CA LEU A 306 -9.27 20.20 -1.84
C LEU A 306 -9.01 20.12 -0.34
N ASP A 307 -9.46 19.04 0.29
CA ASP A 307 -9.14 18.73 1.68
C ASP A 307 -7.74 18.12 1.76
N ALA A 308 -6.76 18.96 2.09
CA ALA A 308 -5.35 18.58 2.20
C ALA A 308 -5.02 17.77 3.47
N GLY A 309 -5.94 17.74 4.46
CA GLY A 309 -5.74 17.22 5.82
C GLY A 309 -5.05 18.19 6.77
#